data_AF-A0A2A9KJG0-F1
#
_entry.id   AF-A0A2A9KJG0-F1
#
_cell.length_a   1.000
_cell.length_b   1.000
_cell.length_c   1.000
_cell.angle_alpha   90.00
_cell.angle_beta   90.00
_cell.angle_gamma   90.00
#
_symmetry.space_group_name_H-M   'P 1'
#
loop_
_entity.id
_entity.type
_entity.pdbx_description
1 polymer ?
#
loop_
_entity_poly.entity_id
_entity_poly.type
_entity_poly.pdbx_seq_one_letter_code
_entity_poly.pdbx_strand_id
1 'polypeptide(L)' 'MLYAIRYTFNAASLLCRRKIRWRTFLRAVRERPIAVCGPRGSYIVDPDFEKGW' A
#
# COMPACT_ATOMS: atom_id res chain seq x y z
N MET A 1 -9.83 -12.70 4.48
CA MET A 1 -8.98 -12.46 5.67
C MET A 1 -7.50 -12.36 5.31
N LEU A 2 -6.94 -13.31 4.52
CA LEU A 2 -5.54 -13.30 4.09
C LEU A 2 -5.12 -12.02 3.35
N TYR A 3 -5.99 -11.51 2.45
CA TYR A 3 -5.74 -10.26 1.70
C TYR A 3 -5.51 -9.05 2.60
N ALA A 4 -6.34 -8.87 3.65
CA ALA A 4 -6.23 -7.74 4.57
C ALA A 4 -4.90 -7.74 5.34
N ILE A 5 -4.45 -8.92 5.76
CA ILE A 5 -3.18 -9.11 6.47
C ILE A 5 -2.03 -8.78 5.51
N ARG A 6 -2.03 -9.37 4.31
CA ARG A 6 -1.01 -9.14 3.28
C ARG A 6 -0.92 -7.67 2.87
N TYR A 7 -2.05 -7.02 2.65
CA TYR A 7 -2.12 -5.60 2.34
C TYR A 7 -1.47 -4.75 3.45
N THR A 8 -1.78 -5.05 4.71
CA THR A 8 -1.21 -4.33 5.85
C THR A 8 0.31 -4.51 5.92
N PHE A 9 0.82 -5.73 5.69
CA PHE A 9 2.25 -6.00 5.60
C PHE A 9 2.91 -5.27 4.42
N ASN A 10 2.28 -5.25 3.25
CA ASN A 10 2.78 -4.51 2.08
C ASN A 10 2.86 -3.01 2.38
N ALA A 11 1.80 -2.41 2.90
CA ALA A 11 1.75 -1.01 3.29
C ALA A 11 2.79 -0.67 4.37
N ALA A 12 2.98 -1.55 5.36
CA ALA A 12 4.00 -1.38 6.39
C ALA A 12 5.42 -1.43 5.80
N SER A 13 5.68 -2.36 4.87
CA SER A 13 6.96 -2.44 4.14
C SER A 13 7.24 -1.17 3.34
N LEU A 14 6.22 -0.62 2.66
CA LEU A 14 6.33 0.65 1.94
C LEU A 14 6.64 1.83 2.88
N LEU A 15 6.04 1.85 4.06
CA LEU A 15 6.31 2.86 5.08
C LEU A 15 7.75 2.75 5.60
N CYS A 16 8.21 1.54 5.96
CA CYS A 16 9.58 1.29 6.41
C CYS A 16 10.62 1.69 5.36
N ARG A 17 10.32 1.45 4.07
CA ARG A 17 11.15 1.88 2.93
C ARG A 17 11.02 3.37 2.58
N ARG A 18 10.25 4.15 3.35
CA ARG A 18 9.94 5.57 3.09
C ARG A 18 9.35 5.82 1.69
N LYS A 19 8.69 4.81 1.12
CA LYS A 19 7.97 4.89 -0.15
C LYS A 19 6.60 5.52 0.01
N ILE A 20 6.01 5.48 1.20
CA ILE A 20 4.78 6.19 1.53
C ILE A 20 4.95 6.97 2.83
N ARG A 21 4.13 8.00 3.03
CA ARG A 21 4.10 8.76 4.29
C ARG A 21 3.20 8.07 5.31
N TRP A 22 3.40 8.35 6.60
CA TRP A 22 2.56 7.83 7.68
C TRP A 22 1.05 8.09 7.46
N ARG A 23 0.68 9.29 7.01
CA ARG A 23 -0.72 9.61 6.67
C ARG A 23 -1.27 8.72 5.55
N THR A 24 -0.46 8.43 4.53
CA THR A 24 -0.83 7.53 3.43
C THR A 24 -0.98 6.10 3.95
N PHE A 25 -0.09 5.64 4.84
CA PHE A 25 -0.19 4.34 5.48
C PHE A 25 -1.50 4.16 6.28
N LEU A 26 -1.84 5.12 7.14
CA LEU A 26 -3.09 5.07 7.91
C LEU A 26 -4.32 4.99 6.99
N ARG A 27 -4.33 5.77 5.91
CA ARG A 27 -5.40 5.72 4.92
C ARG A 27 -5.43 4.39 4.18
N ALA A 28 -4.26 3.87 3.80
CA ALA A 28 -4.13 2.60 3.10
C ALA A 28 -4.67 1.43 3.94
N VAL A 29 -4.34 1.36 5.23
CA VAL A 29 -4.82 0.29 6.12
C VAL A 29 -6.35 0.35 6.33
N ARG A 30 -6.92 1.56 6.35
CA ARG A 30 -8.37 1.79 6.55
C ARG A 30 -9.19 1.54 5.29
N GLU A 31 -8.82 2.16 4.17
CA GLU A 31 -9.59 2.15 2.92
C GLU A 31 -9.17 1.01 1.98
N ARG A 32 -7.96 0.47 2.13
CA ARG A 32 -7.37 -0.59 1.28
C ARG A 32 -7.46 -0.28 -0.23
N PRO A 33 -7.01 0.90 -0.68
CA PRO A 33 -7.02 1.25 -2.09
C PRO A 33 -6.06 0.35 -2.89
N ILE A 34 -6.37 0.13 -4.16
CA ILE A 34 -5.54 -0.64 -5.09
C ILE A 34 -4.16 0.02 -5.31
N ALA A 35 -4.11 1.35 -5.29
CA ALA A 35 -2.88 2.12 -5.46
C ALA A 35 -2.76 3.23 -4.41
N VAL A 36 -1.52 3.54 -4.03
CA VAL A 36 -1.18 4.59 -3.07
C VAL A 36 -0.19 5.58 -3.67
N CYS A 37 -0.30 6.86 -3.28
CA CYS A 37 0.66 7.88 -3.69
C CYS A 37 2.02 7.66 -3.02
N GLY A 38 3.04 7.48 -3.83
CA GLY A 38 4.44 7.42 -3.47
C GLY A 38 5.12 8.80 -3.43
N PRO A 39 6.44 8.84 -3.24
CA PRO A 39 7.20 10.09 -3.21
C PRO A 39 7.31 10.66 -4.62
N ARG A 40 7.48 11.98 -4.74
CA ARG A 40 7.69 12.67 -6.04
C ARG A 40 6.58 12.43 -7.08
N GLY A 41 5.34 12.21 -6.63
CA GLY A 41 4.20 11.98 -7.53
C GLY A 41 4.14 10.59 -8.16
N SER A 42 4.98 9.64 -7.70
CA SER A 42 4.86 8.24 -8.11
C SER A 42 3.57 7.60 -7.56
N TYR A 43 3.09 6.57 -8.25
CA TYR A 43 1.97 5.72 -7.81
C TYR A 43 2.49 4.30 -7.60
N ILE A 44 2.08 3.67 -6.50
CA ILE A 44 2.50 2.32 -6.13
C ILE A 44 1.24 1.47 -6.06
N VAL A 45 1.17 0.46 -6.93
CA VAL A 45 0.06 -0.50 -6.97
C VAL A 45 0.34 -1.62 -5.96
N ASP A 46 -0.71 -2.08 -5.29
CA ASP A 46 -0.63 -3.25 -4.42
C ASP A 46 -0.28 -4.50 -5.26
N PRO A 47 0.80 -5.22 -4.94
CA PRO A 47 1.26 -6.35 -5.77
C PRO A 47 0.30 -7.54 -5.76
N ASP A 48 -0.67 -7.58 -4.86
CA ASP A 48 -1.74 -8.58 -4.87
C ASP A 48 -2.81 -8.27 -5.92
N PHE A 49 -2.95 -7.02 -6.38
CA PHE A 49 -3.87 -6.65 -7.46
C PHE A 49 -3.33 -7.02 -8.85
N GLU A 50 -2.02 -6.88 -9.10
CA GLU A 50 -1.41 -7.22 -10.39
C GLU A 50 -1.45 -8.72 -10.71
N LYS A 51 -1.59 -9.58 -9.69
CA LYS A 51 -1.66 -11.05 -9.87
C LYS A 51 -3.04 -11.55 -10.31
N GLY A 52 -4.02 -10.65 -10.46
CA GLY A 52 -5.43 -10.98 -10.70
C GLY A 52 -5.94 -10.75 -12.12
N TRP A 53 -5.06 -10.43 -13.09
CA TRP A 53 -5.42 -10.21 -14.50
C TRP A 53 -4.78 -11.27 -15.40
#